data_AF-A0AAX2M6Y0-F1
#
_entry.id   AF-A0AAX2M6Y0-F1
#
_cell.length_a   1.000
_cell.length_b   1.000
_cell.length_c   1.000
_cell.angle_alpha   90.00
_cell.angle_beta   90.00
_cell.angle_gamma   90.00
#
_symmetry.space_group_name_H-M   'P 1'
#
loop_
_entity.id
_entity.type
_entity.pdbx_description
1 polymer ?
#
loop_
_entity_poly.entity_id
_entity_poly.type
_entity_poly.pdbx_seq_one_letter_code
_entity_poly.pdbx_strand_id
1 'polypeptide(L)'
;MGHLGSCARQILKTTAVYNQKVAGGDPFHFGATYLQRAKTYLSEADKTVDQHILKSLLKLTDGKRMYFAANAPYKGGQPVPWNQQMMFGYGFLNLAQAHELLKDDPARVKRYDQILQANLDWFLQSGLTRYTDKAGRPAYDWGYAMPDTSGEDNSHGSLDSAGLYRLYQSGRYGLKAAQLAPIANTILDVMRLGDRHYAGRFDGTTGAGNSKDTNYLRSGYLFTALFQPSAYYTMMSDAGIRDGSNASRIDAFSRFLAVKATRAAGGAKQKQ
;
A
#
# COMPACT_ATOMS: atom_id res chain seq x y z
N MET A 1 -12.58 4.11 5.93
CA MET A 1 -11.99 3.10 6.85
C MET A 1 -10.47 3.25 7.02
N GLY A 2 -9.64 3.16 5.98
CA GLY A 2 -8.17 3.16 6.12
C GLY A 2 -7.57 4.41 6.74
N HIS A 3 -7.98 5.61 6.31
CA HIS A 3 -7.51 6.85 6.93
C HIS A 3 -8.01 7.03 8.37
N LEU A 4 -9.27 6.68 8.65
CA LEU A 4 -9.81 6.70 10.02
C LEU A 4 -9.00 5.77 10.94
N GLY A 5 -8.79 4.51 10.53
CA GLY A 5 -7.97 3.56 11.27
C GLY A 5 -6.52 4.04 11.42
N SER A 6 -5.94 4.65 10.39
CA SER A 6 -4.59 5.23 10.46
C SER A 6 -4.52 6.36 11.48
N CYS A 7 -5.49 7.29 11.49
CA CYS A 7 -5.55 8.37 12.48
C CYS A 7 -5.69 7.82 13.90
N ALA A 8 -6.61 6.87 14.11
CA ALA A 8 -6.78 6.20 15.39
C ALA A 8 -5.46 5.54 15.83
N ARG A 9 -4.81 4.76 14.95
CA ARG A 9 -3.52 4.12 15.24
C ARG A 9 -2.44 5.13 15.63
N GLN A 10 -2.31 6.25 14.92
CA GLN A 10 -1.26 7.24 15.25
C GLN A 10 -1.49 7.88 16.62
N ILE A 11 -2.74 8.20 16.95
CA ILE A 11 -3.08 8.68 18.29
C ILE A 11 -2.75 7.61 19.32
N LEU A 12 -3.21 6.36 19.12
CA LEU A 12 -3.00 5.24 20.05
C LEU A 12 -1.51 4.90 20.26
N LYS A 13 -0.64 5.16 19.28
CA LYS A 13 0.82 5.04 19.44
C LYS A 13 1.44 6.15 20.27
N THR A 14 0.75 7.28 20.42
CA THR A 14 1.27 8.51 21.00
C THR A 14 0.54 8.81 22.31
N THR A 15 0.77 7.99 23.34
CA THR A 15 0.03 8.05 24.60
C THR A 15 0.08 9.42 25.28
N ALA A 16 1.14 10.21 25.04
CA ALA A 16 1.31 11.57 25.55
C ALA A 16 0.18 12.54 25.15
N VAL A 17 -0.56 12.27 24.07
CA VAL A 17 -1.66 13.16 23.64
C VAL A 17 -3.04 12.73 24.16
N TYR A 18 -3.18 11.56 24.80
CA TYR A 18 -4.47 10.94 25.09
C TYR A 18 -5.47 11.85 25.79
N ASN A 19 -5.02 12.55 26.83
CA ASN A 19 -5.87 13.40 27.67
C ASN A 19 -5.92 14.85 27.19
N GLN A 20 -5.16 15.19 26.14
CA GLN A 20 -5.19 16.53 25.58
C GLN A 20 -6.52 16.75 24.85
N LYS A 21 -7.08 17.95 25.01
CA LYS A 21 -8.22 18.38 24.20
C LYS A 21 -7.80 18.49 22.75
N VAL A 22 -8.67 18.07 21.85
CA VAL A 22 -8.41 18.22 20.41
C VAL A 22 -8.42 19.70 20.01
N ALA A 23 -7.49 20.11 19.13
CA ALA A 23 -7.22 21.51 18.81
C ALA A 23 -8.40 22.32 18.24
N GLY A 24 -9.47 21.66 17.77
CA GLY A 24 -10.70 22.29 17.26
C GLY A 24 -11.95 22.05 18.12
N GLY A 25 -11.79 21.53 19.35
CA GLY A 25 -12.92 21.12 20.18
C GLY A 25 -13.71 19.93 19.62
N ASP A 26 -14.94 19.73 20.11
CA ASP A 26 -15.78 18.58 19.77
C ASP A 26 -17.18 18.95 19.26
N PRO A 27 -17.30 19.75 18.18
CA PRO A 27 -18.59 20.22 17.67
C PRO A 27 -19.46 19.10 17.07
N PHE A 28 -18.86 17.95 16.73
CA PHE A 28 -19.54 16.81 16.11
C PHE A 28 -19.61 15.59 17.05
N HIS A 29 -19.28 15.76 18.33
CA HIS A 29 -19.35 14.70 19.34
C HIS A 29 -18.56 13.44 18.98
N PHE A 30 -17.42 13.61 18.31
CA PHE A 30 -16.52 12.51 17.99
C PHE A 30 -15.48 12.26 19.09
N GLY A 31 -15.45 13.06 20.15
CA GLY A 31 -14.58 12.90 21.30
C GLY A 31 -13.82 14.18 21.59
N ALA A 32 -13.89 14.63 22.86
CA ALA A 32 -13.27 15.87 23.33
C ALA A 32 -11.76 15.75 23.55
N THR A 33 -11.29 14.53 23.84
CA THR A 33 -9.85 14.22 23.94
C THR A 33 -9.38 13.38 22.75
N TYR A 34 -8.06 13.35 22.51
CA TYR A 34 -7.51 12.52 21.44
C TYR A 34 -7.82 11.03 21.64
N LEU A 35 -7.78 10.50 22.87
CA LEU A 35 -8.12 9.09 23.09
C LEU A 35 -9.59 8.79 22.76
N GLN A 36 -10.52 9.66 23.18
CA GLN A 36 -11.93 9.53 22.82
C GLN A 36 -12.10 9.57 21.29
N ARG A 37 -11.43 10.53 20.63
CA ARG A 37 -11.45 10.68 19.17
C ARG A 37 -10.95 9.45 18.44
N ALA A 38 -9.84 8.85 18.91
CA ALA A 38 -9.29 7.64 18.34
C ALA A 38 -10.26 6.46 18.46
N LYS A 39 -10.90 6.28 19.62
CA LYS A 39 -11.90 5.22 19.82
C LYS A 39 -13.12 5.40 18.92
N THR A 40 -13.58 6.63 18.72
CA THR A 40 -14.67 6.92 17.79
C THR A 40 -14.29 6.59 16.35
N TYR A 41 -13.12 7.05 15.88
CA TYR A 41 -12.65 6.73 14.52
C TYR A 41 -12.48 5.23 14.28
N LEU A 42 -12.00 4.49 15.30
CA LEU A 42 -11.90 3.03 15.25
C LEU A 42 -13.28 2.39 15.10
N SER A 43 -14.22 2.72 15.99
CA SER A 43 -15.60 2.22 15.95
C SER A 43 -16.32 2.51 14.62
N GLU A 44 -16.17 3.72 14.05
CA GLU A 44 -16.81 4.04 12.77
C GLU A 44 -16.16 3.29 11.58
N ALA A 45 -14.85 3.08 11.63
CA ALA A 45 -14.17 2.25 10.64
C ALA A 45 -14.58 0.78 10.76
N ASP A 46 -14.73 0.27 11.98
CA ASP A 46 -15.22 -1.08 12.28
C ASP A 46 -16.63 -1.30 11.77
N LYS A 47 -17.56 -0.37 12.03
CA LYS A 47 -18.92 -0.42 11.49
C LYS A 47 -18.90 -0.51 9.96
N THR A 48 -18.08 0.30 9.29
CA THR A 48 -17.94 0.24 7.83
C THR A 48 -17.46 -1.12 7.36
N VAL A 49 -16.45 -1.69 8.04
CA VAL A 49 -15.91 -3.00 7.70
C VAL A 49 -16.96 -4.09 7.91
N ASP A 50 -17.60 -4.11 9.06
CA ASP A 50 -18.48 -5.19 9.49
C ASP A 50 -19.84 -5.15 8.77
N GLN A 51 -20.39 -3.96 8.56
CA GLN A 51 -21.75 -3.82 8.01
C GLN A 51 -21.78 -3.68 6.50
N HIS A 52 -20.66 -3.36 5.86
CA HIS A 52 -20.60 -3.18 4.41
C HIS A 52 -19.52 -4.04 3.75
N ILE A 53 -18.24 -3.87 4.14
CA ILE A 53 -17.13 -4.51 3.42
C ILE A 53 -17.21 -6.03 3.52
N LEU A 54 -17.27 -6.56 4.74
CA LEU A 54 -17.25 -8.00 5.00
C LEU A 54 -18.64 -8.64 4.98
N LYS A 55 -19.70 -7.83 5.09
CA LYS A 55 -21.09 -8.32 5.00
C LYS A 55 -21.57 -8.45 3.57
N SER A 56 -21.26 -7.48 2.70
CA SER A 56 -21.90 -7.40 1.37
C SER A 56 -20.97 -7.12 0.21
N LEU A 57 -19.78 -6.55 0.42
CA LEU A 57 -18.91 -6.18 -0.70
C LEU A 57 -17.91 -7.29 -1.06
N LEU A 58 -17.29 -7.92 -0.06
CA LEU A 58 -16.27 -8.94 -0.25
C LEU A 58 -16.81 -10.34 0.06
N LYS A 59 -16.51 -11.29 -0.83
CA LYS A 59 -16.66 -12.73 -0.60
C LYS A 59 -15.28 -13.30 -0.27
N LEU A 60 -15.17 -13.91 0.91
CA LEU A 60 -13.91 -14.44 1.45
C LEU A 60 -13.93 -15.97 1.64
N THR A 61 -14.87 -16.67 1.00
CA THR A 61 -15.07 -18.12 1.18
C THR A 61 -14.00 -18.96 0.47
N ASP A 62 -13.30 -18.40 -0.52
CA ASP A 62 -12.16 -19.08 -1.17
C ASP A 62 -10.86 -18.76 -0.42
N GLY A 63 -10.60 -19.47 0.69
CA GLY A 63 -9.34 -19.35 1.42
C GLY A 63 -9.01 -17.93 1.91
N LYS A 64 -10.01 -17.09 2.17
CA LYS A 64 -9.86 -15.66 2.55
C LYS A 64 -9.32 -14.74 1.45
N ARG A 65 -9.20 -15.21 0.22
CA ARG A 65 -8.90 -14.37 -0.95
C ARG A 65 -10.04 -13.37 -1.19
N MET A 66 -9.69 -12.15 -1.58
CA MET A 66 -10.65 -11.09 -1.83
C MET A 66 -11.26 -11.25 -3.22
N TYR A 67 -12.51 -11.70 -3.24
CA TYR A 67 -13.39 -11.59 -4.38
C TYR A 67 -14.46 -10.56 -4.09
N PHE A 68 -14.96 -9.86 -5.11
CA PHE A 68 -16.20 -9.13 -4.97
C PHE A 68 -17.36 -10.12 -4.76
N ALA A 69 -18.32 -9.74 -3.90
CA ALA A 69 -19.58 -10.47 -3.80
C ALA A 69 -20.29 -10.49 -5.15
N ALA A 70 -21.11 -11.52 -5.39
CA ALA A 70 -21.78 -11.70 -6.68
C ALA A 70 -22.67 -10.50 -7.07
N ASN A 71 -23.26 -9.82 -6.07
CA ASN A 71 -24.10 -8.64 -6.24
C ASN A 71 -23.32 -7.32 -6.17
N ALA A 72 -21.99 -7.33 -6.14
CA ALA A 72 -21.24 -6.08 -6.14
C ALA A 72 -21.47 -5.34 -7.47
N PRO A 73 -21.78 -4.03 -7.44
CA PRO A 73 -22.11 -3.25 -8.64
C PRO A 73 -20.94 -3.12 -9.61
N TYR A 74 -19.71 -3.30 -9.11
CA TYR A 74 -18.49 -3.33 -9.90
C TYR A 74 -17.87 -4.73 -9.81
N LYS A 75 -17.65 -5.36 -10.98
CA LYS A 75 -16.95 -6.65 -11.11
C LYS A 75 -17.46 -7.75 -10.17
N GLY A 76 -18.78 -7.84 -9.96
CA GLY A 76 -19.40 -8.85 -9.09
C GLY A 76 -18.92 -10.27 -9.36
N GLY A 77 -18.53 -10.99 -8.31
CA GLY A 77 -18.00 -12.35 -8.38
C GLY A 77 -16.56 -12.49 -8.88
N GLN A 78 -15.92 -11.42 -9.36
CA GLN A 78 -14.53 -11.47 -9.85
C GLN A 78 -13.51 -11.24 -8.72
N PRO A 79 -12.25 -11.67 -8.90
CA PRO A 79 -11.14 -11.22 -8.06
C PRO A 79 -11.12 -9.71 -7.89
N VAL A 80 -10.91 -9.25 -6.66
CA VAL A 80 -10.67 -7.82 -6.42
C VAL A 80 -9.31 -7.46 -7.04
N PRO A 81 -9.20 -6.38 -7.82
CA PRO A 81 -7.92 -5.93 -8.37
C PRO A 81 -6.87 -5.62 -7.29
N TRP A 82 -5.59 -5.84 -7.58
CA TRP A 82 -4.53 -5.77 -6.57
C TRP A 82 -4.47 -4.40 -5.88
N ASN A 83 -4.65 -3.31 -6.63
CA ASN A 83 -4.61 -1.97 -6.08
C ASN A 83 -5.73 -1.74 -5.07
N GLN A 84 -6.91 -2.30 -5.34
CA GLN A 84 -8.06 -2.25 -4.44
C GLN A 84 -7.86 -3.17 -3.24
N GLN A 85 -7.26 -4.35 -3.43
CA GLN A 85 -6.84 -5.20 -2.31
C GLN A 85 -5.87 -4.47 -1.38
N MET A 86 -4.91 -3.70 -1.93
CA MET A 86 -4.01 -2.87 -1.13
C MET A 86 -4.73 -1.74 -0.40
N MET A 87 -5.82 -1.20 -0.94
CA MET A 87 -6.67 -0.21 -0.26
C MET A 87 -7.46 -0.84 0.90
N PHE A 88 -8.07 -2.00 0.70
CA PHE A 88 -8.71 -2.76 1.79
C PHE A 88 -7.68 -3.16 2.85
N GLY A 89 -6.51 -3.63 2.41
CA GLY A 89 -5.40 -4.00 3.27
C GLY A 89 -4.87 -2.84 4.11
N TYR A 90 -4.84 -1.63 3.57
CA TYR A 90 -4.57 -0.43 4.36
C TYR A 90 -5.60 -0.23 5.48
N GLY A 91 -6.88 -0.51 5.23
CA GLY A 91 -7.91 -0.58 6.26
C GLY A 91 -7.60 -1.62 7.34
N PHE A 92 -7.55 -2.88 6.92
CA PHE A 92 -7.39 -4.03 7.83
C PHE A 92 -6.12 -3.92 8.68
N LEU A 93 -4.98 -3.55 8.10
CA LEU A 93 -3.72 -3.40 8.82
C LEU A 93 -3.81 -2.33 9.92
N ASN A 94 -4.36 -1.15 9.61
CA ASN A 94 -4.44 -0.08 10.61
C ASN A 94 -5.41 -0.43 11.74
N LEU A 95 -6.55 -1.05 11.44
CA LEU A 95 -7.51 -1.47 12.45
C LEU A 95 -6.94 -2.58 13.33
N ALA A 96 -6.29 -3.59 12.73
CA ALA A 96 -5.61 -4.64 13.50
C ALA A 96 -4.59 -4.06 14.48
N GLN A 97 -3.74 -3.15 14.03
CA GLN A 97 -2.76 -2.51 14.91
C GLN A 97 -3.40 -1.59 15.96
N ALA A 98 -4.51 -0.93 15.65
CA ALA A 98 -5.24 -0.11 16.62
C ALA A 98 -5.87 -0.96 17.74
N HIS A 99 -6.53 -2.06 17.40
CA HIS A 99 -7.07 -3.01 18.39
C HIS A 99 -5.97 -3.69 19.20
N GLU A 100 -4.82 -4.00 18.60
CA GLU A 100 -3.67 -4.54 19.32
C GLU A 100 -3.12 -3.56 20.36
N LEU A 101 -3.07 -2.26 20.04
CA LEU A 101 -2.67 -1.21 20.99
C LEU A 101 -3.67 -1.05 22.15
N LEU A 102 -4.96 -1.24 21.88
CA LEU A 102 -6.02 -1.19 22.89
C LEU A 102 -6.18 -2.50 23.67
N LYS A 103 -5.71 -3.63 23.12
CA LYS A 103 -5.87 -4.99 23.65
C LYS A 103 -7.35 -5.36 23.85
N ASP A 104 -8.23 -4.92 22.94
CA ASP A 104 -9.69 -5.02 23.10
C ASP A 104 -10.35 -6.10 22.24
N ASP A 105 -9.86 -6.37 21.02
CA ASP A 105 -10.47 -7.33 20.10
C ASP A 105 -9.42 -8.21 19.37
N PRO A 106 -8.79 -9.19 20.05
CA PRO A 106 -7.79 -10.06 19.43
C PRO A 106 -8.36 -10.96 18.31
N ALA A 107 -9.67 -11.24 18.33
CA ALA A 107 -10.30 -12.06 17.30
C ALA A 107 -10.40 -11.29 15.97
N ARG A 108 -10.75 -10.00 16.01
CA ARG A 108 -10.75 -9.11 14.84
C ARG A 108 -9.35 -8.92 14.28
N VAL A 109 -8.36 -8.72 15.16
CA VAL A 109 -6.94 -8.66 14.76
C VAL A 109 -6.55 -9.90 13.96
N LYS A 110 -6.80 -11.10 14.51
CA LYS A 110 -6.51 -12.37 13.84
C LYS A 110 -7.23 -12.51 12.49
N ARG A 111 -8.50 -12.10 12.41
CA ARG A 111 -9.29 -12.15 11.17
C ARG A 111 -8.68 -11.28 10.08
N TYR A 112 -8.32 -10.04 10.41
CA TYR A 112 -7.70 -9.10 9.47
C TYR A 112 -6.33 -9.58 9.00
N ASP A 113 -5.52 -10.14 9.91
CA ASP A 113 -4.23 -10.71 9.58
C ASP A 113 -4.35 -11.89 8.62
N GLN A 114 -5.30 -12.81 8.86
CA GLN A 114 -5.55 -13.94 7.98
C GLN A 114 -5.98 -13.52 6.57
N ILE A 115 -6.80 -12.48 6.45
CA ILE A 115 -7.21 -11.94 5.16
C ILE A 115 -6.00 -11.34 4.44
N LEU A 116 -5.20 -10.52 5.11
CA LEU A 116 -4.04 -9.89 4.50
C LEU A 116 -2.97 -10.90 4.09
N GLN A 117 -2.70 -11.89 4.95
CA GLN A 117 -1.75 -12.97 4.64
C GLN A 117 -2.20 -13.76 3.40
N ALA A 118 -3.46 -14.20 3.36
CA ALA A 118 -3.96 -14.99 2.23
C ALA A 118 -3.87 -14.27 0.88
N ASN A 119 -4.10 -12.96 0.86
CA ASN A 119 -4.05 -12.16 -0.36
C ASN A 119 -2.62 -11.77 -0.75
N LEU A 120 -1.74 -11.52 0.22
CA LEU A 120 -0.31 -11.38 -0.04
C LEU A 120 0.28 -12.67 -0.63
N ASP A 121 -0.05 -13.81 -0.04
CA ASP A 121 0.39 -15.12 -0.52
C ASP A 121 -0.15 -15.39 -1.93
N TRP A 122 -1.41 -15.05 -2.20
CA TRP A 122 -2.00 -15.20 -3.53
C TRP A 122 -1.32 -14.33 -4.58
N PHE A 123 -1.05 -13.06 -4.28
CA PHE A 123 -0.31 -12.17 -5.17
C PHE A 123 1.08 -12.75 -5.45
N LEU A 124 1.84 -13.08 -4.40
CA LEU A 124 3.21 -13.57 -4.56
C LEU A 124 3.26 -14.91 -5.29
N GLN A 125 2.39 -15.87 -4.95
CA GLN A 125 2.47 -17.23 -5.50
C GLN A 125 1.87 -17.35 -6.89
N SER A 126 0.80 -16.61 -7.18
CA SER A 126 0.00 -16.80 -8.40
C SER A 126 -0.19 -15.55 -9.24
N GLY A 127 -0.10 -14.35 -8.65
CA GLY A 127 -0.31 -13.08 -9.36
C GLY A 127 0.90 -12.58 -10.15
N LEU A 128 2.09 -13.12 -9.88
CA LEU A 128 3.35 -12.64 -10.45
C LEU A 128 3.89 -13.56 -11.55
N THR A 129 4.15 -12.97 -12.72
CA THR A 129 5.10 -13.52 -13.70
C THR A 129 6.52 -13.13 -13.29
N ARG A 130 7.41 -14.12 -13.22
CA ARG A 130 8.82 -13.94 -12.82
C ARG A 130 9.73 -14.15 -14.02
N TYR A 131 10.63 -13.23 -14.27
CA TYR A 131 11.57 -13.31 -15.38
C TYR A 131 12.89 -12.61 -15.05
N THR A 132 13.86 -12.72 -15.97
CA THR A 132 15.11 -11.94 -15.91
C THR A 132 15.01 -10.83 -16.95
N ASP A 133 15.20 -9.57 -16.53
CA ASP A 133 15.14 -8.42 -17.42
C ASP A 133 16.38 -8.33 -18.33
N LYS A 134 16.37 -7.33 -19.23
CA LYS A 134 17.47 -7.08 -20.17
C LYS A 134 18.78 -6.64 -19.49
N ALA A 135 18.72 -6.17 -18.25
CA ALA A 135 19.88 -5.82 -17.43
C ALA A 135 20.42 -7.02 -16.63
N GLY A 136 19.84 -8.22 -16.81
CA GLY A 136 20.26 -9.45 -16.12
C GLY A 136 19.76 -9.55 -14.68
N ARG A 137 18.78 -8.73 -14.27
CA ARG A 137 18.22 -8.74 -12.91
C ARG A 137 16.88 -9.47 -12.85
N PRO A 138 16.51 -10.09 -11.72
CA PRO A 138 15.17 -10.62 -11.53
C PRO A 138 14.14 -9.49 -11.57
N ALA A 139 13.07 -9.68 -12.33
CA ALA A 139 11.99 -8.73 -12.51
C ALA A 139 10.63 -9.44 -12.38
N TYR A 140 9.61 -8.66 -12.01
CA TYR A 140 8.22 -9.10 -11.95
C TYR A 140 7.35 -8.36 -12.95
N ASP A 141 6.38 -9.07 -13.50
CA ASP A 141 5.22 -8.52 -14.18
C ASP A 141 3.97 -9.12 -13.53
N TRP A 142 2.86 -8.41 -13.58
CA TRP A 142 1.58 -8.86 -13.06
C TRP A 142 0.45 -8.16 -13.82
N GLY A 143 -0.77 -8.68 -13.76
CA GLY A 143 -1.94 -8.03 -14.35
C GLY A 143 -2.82 -7.38 -13.29
N TYR A 144 -3.82 -6.61 -13.73
CA TYR A 144 -4.74 -5.84 -12.87
C TYR A 144 -5.43 -6.66 -11.77
N ALA A 145 -5.84 -7.87 -12.12
CA ALA A 145 -6.47 -8.84 -11.23
C ALA A 145 -6.25 -10.24 -11.80
N MET A 146 -6.38 -11.27 -10.96
CA MET A 146 -6.40 -12.65 -11.47
C MET A 146 -7.54 -12.85 -12.48
N PRO A 147 -7.34 -13.70 -13.52
CA PRO A 147 -6.15 -14.52 -13.77
C PRO A 147 -5.02 -13.82 -14.54
N ASP A 148 -5.13 -12.52 -14.81
CA ASP A 148 -4.10 -11.79 -15.57
C ASP A 148 -2.83 -11.65 -14.74
N THR A 149 -1.69 -12.06 -15.32
CA THR A 149 -0.38 -12.10 -14.65
C THR A 149 0.67 -11.26 -15.39
N SER A 150 0.24 -10.37 -16.29
CA SER A 150 1.12 -9.49 -17.04
C SER A 150 0.41 -8.20 -17.45
N GLY A 151 1.16 -7.10 -17.55
CA GLY A 151 0.70 -5.84 -18.12
C GLY A 151 -0.16 -4.99 -17.18
N GLU A 152 0.15 -4.95 -15.89
CA GLU A 152 -0.42 -3.95 -14.97
C GLU A 152 -0.11 -2.55 -15.51
N ASP A 153 -1.05 -1.63 -15.36
CA ASP A 153 -0.80 -0.25 -15.74
C ASP A 153 -0.02 0.53 -14.68
N ASN A 154 0.72 1.53 -15.14
CA ASN A 154 1.58 2.37 -14.34
C ASN A 154 0.80 3.07 -13.20
N SER A 155 -0.48 3.41 -13.41
CA SER A 155 -1.31 4.05 -12.37
C SER A 155 -1.61 3.09 -11.22
N HIS A 156 -2.12 1.90 -11.53
CA HIS A 156 -2.48 0.88 -10.54
C HIS A 156 -1.27 0.24 -9.87
N GLY A 157 -0.24 -0.12 -10.63
CA GLY A 157 0.99 -0.71 -10.07
C GLY A 157 1.70 0.20 -9.06
N SER A 158 1.51 1.52 -9.17
CA SER A 158 1.98 2.51 -8.21
C SER A 158 1.25 2.39 -6.86
N LEU A 159 -0.04 2.06 -6.88
CA LEU A 159 -0.81 1.77 -5.67
C LEU A 159 -0.44 0.39 -5.10
N ASP A 160 -0.22 -0.60 -5.95
CA ASP A 160 0.21 -1.96 -5.56
C ASP A 160 1.52 -1.90 -4.78
N SER A 161 2.53 -1.27 -5.38
CA SER A 161 3.86 -1.11 -4.80
C SER A 161 3.83 -0.39 -3.46
N ALA A 162 2.98 0.64 -3.34
CA ALA A 162 2.80 1.37 -2.09
C ALA A 162 2.11 0.52 -1.01
N GLY A 163 1.13 -0.30 -1.39
CA GLY A 163 0.46 -1.26 -0.52
C GLY A 163 1.41 -2.33 0.00
N LEU A 164 2.16 -2.97 -0.90
CA LEU A 164 3.17 -3.98 -0.57
C LEU A 164 4.23 -3.41 0.37
N TYR A 165 4.70 -2.18 0.13
CA TYR A 165 5.62 -1.51 1.05
C TYR A 165 5.00 -1.34 2.46
N ARG A 166 3.72 -0.97 2.58
CA ARG A 166 3.07 -0.85 3.90
C ARG A 166 3.00 -2.19 4.62
N LEU A 167 2.71 -3.28 3.89
CA LEU A 167 2.74 -4.64 4.45
C LEU A 167 4.15 -5.01 4.93
N TYR A 168 5.18 -4.73 4.11
CA TYR A 168 6.59 -4.93 4.48
C TYR A 168 6.97 -4.12 5.73
N GLN A 169 6.66 -2.82 5.73
CA GLN A 169 7.01 -1.91 6.82
C GLN A 169 6.36 -2.34 8.15
N SER A 170 5.17 -2.95 8.10
CA SER A 170 4.51 -3.46 9.29
C SER A 170 5.28 -4.59 9.98
N GLY A 171 6.07 -5.36 9.23
CA GLY A 171 6.76 -6.57 9.70
C GLY A 171 5.83 -7.73 10.08
N ARG A 172 4.52 -7.60 9.82
CA ARG A 172 3.48 -8.49 10.37
C ARG A 172 3.27 -9.79 9.56
N TYR A 173 3.64 -9.78 8.28
CA TYR A 173 3.29 -10.83 7.31
C TYR A 173 4.50 -11.56 6.73
N GLY A 174 5.67 -11.45 7.35
CA GLY A 174 6.89 -12.12 6.89
C GLY A 174 7.41 -11.69 5.50
N LEU A 175 6.84 -10.63 4.90
CA LEU A 175 7.27 -10.11 3.60
C LEU A 175 8.73 -9.64 3.67
N LYS A 176 9.59 -10.20 2.82
CA LYS A 176 11.03 -9.93 2.82
C LYS A 176 11.40 -8.88 1.77
N ALA A 177 12.46 -8.12 2.04
CA ALA A 177 12.99 -7.14 1.09
C ALA A 177 13.36 -7.77 -0.26
N ALA A 178 13.88 -9.01 -0.25
CA ALA A 178 14.21 -9.76 -1.46
C ALA A 178 13.00 -10.05 -2.36
N GLN A 179 11.78 -10.12 -1.80
CA GLN A 179 10.55 -10.30 -2.57
C GLN A 179 10.05 -8.98 -3.19
N LEU A 180 10.58 -7.83 -2.77
CA LEU A 180 10.22 -6.51 -3.31
C LEU A 180 11.28 -5.93 -4.24
N ALA A 181 12.52 -6.45 -4.19
CA ALA A 181 13.59 -6.04 -5.09
C ALA A 181 13.24 -6.24 -6.59
N PRO A 182 12.59 -7.35 -7.02
CA PRO A 182 12.22 -7.50 -8.43
C PRO A 182 11.20 -6.48 -8.92
N ILE A 183 10.34 -5.96 -8.02
CA ILE A 183 9.43 -4.86 -8.35
C ILE A 183 10.23 -3.59 -8.63
N ALA A 184 11.24 -3.28 -7.80
CA ALA A 184 12.12 -2.14 -8.01
C ALA A 184 12.85 -2.23 -9.35
N ASN A 185 13.40 -3.42 -9.67
CA ASN A 185 14.08 -3.67 -10.93
C ASN A 185 13.13 -3.45 -12.12
N THR A 186 11.90 -3.98 -12.11
CA THR A 186 10.94 -3.73 -13.20
C THR A 186 10.70 -2.23 -13.43
N ILE A 187 10.50 -1.47 -12.36
CA ILE A 187 10.24 -0.02 -12.47
C ILE A 187 11.44 0.71 -13.12
N LEU A 188 12.66 0.31 -12.82
CA LEU A 188 13.88 0.99 -13.27
C LEU A 188 14.41 0.48 -14.61
N ASP A 189 14.27 -0.80 -14.88
CA ASP A 189 14.98 -1.47 -15.97
C ASP A 189 14.06 -1.77 -17.16
N VAL A 190 12.75 -1.81 -16.90
CA VAL A 190 11.73 -2.16 -17.89
C VAL A 190 10.83 -0.96 -18.14
N MET A 191 10.29 -0.35 -17.08
CA MET A 191 9.37 0.78 -17.24
C MET A 191 10.09 2.09 -17.54
N ARG A 192 11.32 2.33 -17.05
CA ARG A 192 12.01 3.61 -17.30
C ARG A 192 12.59 3.64 -18.72
N LEU A 193 11.94 4.39 -19.60
CA LEU A 193 12.30 4.54 -21.01
C LEU A 193 13.37 5.62 -21.25
N GLY A 194 13.57 6.51 -20.27
CA GLY A 194 14.54 7.61 -20.37
C GLY A 194 14.52 8.49 -19.13
N ASP A 195 15.18 9.65 -19.21
CA ASP A 195 15.16 10.61 -18.11
C ASP A 195 13.73 11.07 -17.82
N ARG A 196 13.25 10.78 -16.61
CA ARG A 196 11.87 11.02 -16.17
C ARG A 196 10.79 10.41 -17.05
N HIS A 197 11.10 9.55 -18.02
CA HIS A 197 10.13 8.97 -18.94
C HIS A 197 9.86 7.53 -18.58
N TYR A 198 8.61 7.21 -18.26
CA TYR A 198 8.19 5.89 -17.81
C TYR A 198 7.07 5.35 -18.69
N ALA A 199 7.21 4.10 -19.11
CA ALA A 199 6.21 3.33 -19.81
C ALA A 199 4.88 3.30 -19.05
N GLY A 200 3.81 3.11 -19.80
CA GLY A 200 2.47 3.04 -19.24
C GLY A 200 2.13 1.70 -18.60
N ARG A 201 2.94 0.66 -18.79
CA ARG A 201 2.70 -0.71 -18.30
C ARG A 201 3.98 -1.38 -17.79
N PHE A 202 3.82 -2.40 -16.96
CA PHE A 202 4.93 -3.14 -16.33
C PHE A 202 5.76 -3.99 -17.31
N ASP A 203 5.19 -4.30 -18.48
CA ASP A 203 5.87 -4.96 -19.59
C ASP A 203 6.74 -4.00 -20.45
N GLY A 204 6.80 -2.71 -20.08
CA GLY A 204 7.56 -1.67 -20.80
C GLY A 204 6.82 -1.06 -21.99
N THR A 205 5.58 -1.48 -22.25
CA THR A 205 4.75 -0.91 -23.31
C THR A 205 3.92 0.29 -22.82
N THR A 206 3.33 1.02 -23.77
CA THR A 206 2.46 2.17 -23.50
C THR A 206 1.18 2.05 -24.31
N GLY A 207 0.05 2.28 -23.66
CA GLY A 207 -1.28 2.37 -24.26
C GLY A 207 -1.93 3.73 -23.97
N ALA A 208 -3.25 3.72 -23.82
CA ALA A 208 -4.06 4.91 -23.52
C ALA A 208 -4.58 4.92 -22.06
N GLY A 209 -5.13 6.04 -21.62
CA GLY A 209 -5.75 6.17 -20.29
C GLY A 209 -4.76 5.91 -19.15
N ASN A 210 -5.11 4.98 -18.25
CA ASN A 210 -4.24 4.59 -17.13
C ASN A 210 -2.93 3.91 -17.58
N SER A 211 -2.94 3.32 -18.78
CA SER A 211 -1.75 2.75 -19.43
C SER A 211 -0.99 3.74 -20.30
N LYS A 212 -1.23 5.05 -20.19
CA LYS A 212 -0.39 6.07 -20.84
C LYS A 212 0.94 6.22 -20.10
N ASP A 213 2.00 6.50 -20.85
CA ASP A 213 3.31 6.85 -20.31
C ASP A 213 3.26 8.13 -19.47
N THR A 214 4.27 8.29 -18.61
CA THR A 214 4.41 9.47 -17.76
C THR A 214 5.80 10.10 -17.95
N ASN A 215 5.87 11.42 -17.87
CA ASN A 215 7.11 12.20 -17.82
C ASN A 215 7.58 12.47 -16.38
N TYR A 216 7.18 11.58 -15.45
CA TYR A 216 7.61 11.56 -14.06
C TYR A 216 7.44 10.16 -13.49
N LEU A 217 8.14 9.87 -12.39
CA LEU A 217 7.89 8.69 -11.57
C LEU A 217 6.68 8.92 -10.65
N ARG A 218 5.70 8.02 -10.70
CA ARG A 218 4.57 8.05 -9.77
C ARG A 218 5.05 7.82 -8.34
N SER A 219 4.48 8.57 -7.39
CA SER A 219 4.93 8.58 -6.00
C SER A 219 4.74 7.22 -5.30
N GLY A 220 3.84 6.38 -5.83
CA GLY A 220 3.73 4.94 -5.60
C GLY A 220 5.05 4.23 -5.38
N TYR A 221 5.92 4.42 -6.37
CA TYR A 221 7.15 3.69 -6.54
C TYR A 221 8.29 4.20 -5.69
N LEU A 222 8.22 5.40 -5.12
CA LEU A 222 9.33 5.96 -4.33
C LEU A 222 9.82 5.02 -3.23
N PHE A 223 8.93 4.21 -2.67
CA PHE A 223 9.29 3.21 -1.65
C PHE A 223 10.18 2.09 -2.18
N THR A 224 10.12 1.76 -3.47
CA THR A 224 10.93 0.67 -4.04
C THR A 224 12.41 1.03 -4.16
N ALA A 225 12.75 2.33 -4.04
CA ALA A 225 14.13 2.81 -3.87
C ALA A 225 14.85 2.23 -2.64
N LEU A 226 14.11 1.67 -1.68
CA LEU A 226 14.69 0.96 -0.52
C LEU A 226 15.20 -0.44 -0.88
N PHE A 227 14.70 -1.03 -1.97
CA PHE A 227 15.03 -2.38 -2.40
C PHE A 227 16.02 -2.40 -3.59
N GLN A 228 16.23 -1.25 -4.24
CA GLN A 228 17.31 -1.01 -5.20
C GLN A 228 18.05 0.28 -4.80
N PRO A 229 18.94 0.24 -3.79
CA PRO A 229 19.48 1.46 -3.17
C PRO A 229 20.24 2.41 -4.12
N SER A 230 20.82 1.86 -5.20
CA SER A 230 21.49 2.61 -6.26
C SER A 230 20.52 3.47 -7.09
N ALA A 231 19.24 3.11 -7.14
CA ALA A 231 18.21 3.84 -7.89
C ALA A 231 17.68 5.08 -7.14
N TYR A 232 18.06 5.28 -5.87
CA TYR A 232 17.45 6.30 -5.02
C TYR A 232 17.48 7.71 -5.62
N TYR A 233 18.65 8.22 -6.01
CA TYR A 233 18.76 9.57 -6.55
C TYR A 233 18.01 9.73 -7.87
N THR A 234 18.07 8.72 -8.74
CA THR A 234 17.30 8.66 -9.99
C THR A 234 15.80 8.74 -9.71
N MET A 235 15.27 7.91 -8.81
CA MET A 235 13.84 7.87 -8.50
C MET A 235 13.34 9.15 -7.83
N MET A 236 14.13 9.75 -6.93
CA MET A 236 13.76 11.02 -6.32
C MET A 236 13.73 12.13 -7.37
N SER A 237 14.75 12.22 -8.22
CA SER A 237 14.81 13.18 -9.34
C SER A 237 13.64 12.99 -10.30
N ASP A 238 13.34 11.75 -10.69
CA ASP A 238 12.27 11.40 -11.61
C ASP A 238 10.88 11.69 -11.02
N ALA A 239 10.73 11.67 -9.70
CA ALA A 239 9.50 12.08 -9.02
C ALA A 239 9.38 13.62 -8.85
N GLY A 240 10.38 14.39 -9.30
CA GLY A 240 10.39 15.85 -9.19
C GLY A 240 11.00 16.37 -7.89
N ILE A 241 11.65 15.53 -7.09
CA ILE A 241 12.34 15.94 -5.86
C ILE A 241 13.75 16.37 -6.21
N ARG A 242 14.10 17.61 -5.90
CA ARG A 242 15.41 18.22 -6.16
C ARG A 242 15.88 18.98 -4.92
N ASP A 243 17.19 18.91 -4.66
CA ASP A 243 17.79 19.64 -3.56
C ASP A 243 17.61 21.16 -3.76
N GLY A 244 17.35 21.87 -2.67
CA GLY A 244 17.12 23.33 -2.69
C GLY A 244 15.84 23.78 -3.40
N SER A 245 14.97 22.87 -3.83
CA SER A 245 13.75 23.20 -4.58
C SER A 245 12.48 23.04 -3.74
N ASN A 246 11.42 23.76 -4.12
CA ASN A 246 10.08 23.56 -3.58
C ASN A 246 9.44 22.29 -4.18
N ALA A 247 8.70 21.54 -3.37
CA ALA A 247 7.92 20.41 -3.84
C ALA A 247 6.44 20.80 -4.00
N SER A 248 5.91 20.70 -5.23
CA SER A 248 4.49 20.97 -5.52
C SER A 248 3.59 19.74 -5.33
N ARG A 249 4.18 18.54 -5.21
CA ARG A 249 3.48 17.26 -5.07
C ARG A 249 3.63 16.74 -3.65
N ILE A 250 2.65 17.05 -2.79
CA ILE A 250 2.67 16.68 -1.36
C ILE A 250 2.74 15.16 -1.15
N ASP A 251 2.14 14.37 -2.04
CA ASP A 251 2.20 12.91 -2.03
C ASP A 251 3.61 12.39 -2.32
N ALA A 252 4.31 12.96 -3.31
CA ALA A 252 5.69 12.61 -3.62
C ALA A 252 6.64 13.04 -2.50
N PHE A 253 6.47 14.27 -1.99
CA PHE A 253 7.31 14.81 -0.92
C PHE A 253 7.18 14.01 0.38
N SER A 254 5.96 13.70 0.81
CA SER A 254 5.74 12.92 2.04
C SER A 254 6.36 11.52 1.96
N ARG A 255 6.26 10.85 0.81
CA ARG A 255 6.88 9.54 0.58
C ARG A 255 8.40 9.62 0.48
N PHE A 256 8.93 10.66 -0.16
CA PHE A 256 10.36 10.95 -0.15
C PHE A 256 10.88 11.08 1.29
N LEU A 257 10.21 11.86 2.15
CA LEU A 257 10.62 12.00 3.55
C LEU A 257 10.62 10.66 4.28
N ALA A 258 9.61 9.82 4.04
CA ALA A 258 9.56 8.48 4.61
C ALA A 258 10.72 7.59 4.14
N VAL A 259 11.02 7.59 2.83
CA VAL A 259 12.16 6.84 2.27
C VAL A 259 13.49 7.37 2.81
N LYS A 260 13.66 8.70 2.85
CA LYS A 260 14.85 9.37 3.40
C LYS A 260 15.06 8.98 4.86
N ALA A 261 14.02 9.01 5.69
CA ALA A 261 14.09 8.63 7.09
C ALA A 261 14.47 7.14 7.26
N THR A 262 13.86 6.24 6.49
CA THR A 262 14.20 4.81 6.51
C THR A 262 15.65 4.57 6.10
N ARG A 263 16.16 5.26 5.07
CA ARG A 263 17.57 5.17 4.66
C ARG A 263 18.52 5.65 5.76
N ALA A 264 18.21 6.79 6.38
CA ALA A 264 19.02 7.34 7.47
C ALA A 264 19.09 6.40 8.69
N ALA A 265 18.03 5.61 8.94
CA ALA A 265 17.98 4.61 10.01
C ALA A 265 18.73 3.28 9.69
N GLY A 266 19.47 3.21 8.58
CA GLY A 266 20.21 2.01 8.16
C GLY A 266 19.50 1.15 7.10
N GLY A 267 18.53 1.73 6.37
CA GLY A 267 17.88 1.11 5.21
C GLY A 267 16.85 0.04 5.56
N ALA A 268 16.36 -0.66 4.52
CA ALA A 268 15.59 -1.89 4.67
C ALA A 268 16.50 -3.00 5.21
N LYS A 269 16.88 -2.92 6.50
CA LYS A 269 17.64 -3.99 7.16
C LYS A 269 16.91 -5.31 6.90
N GLN A 270 17.65 -6.34 6.49
CA GLN A 270 17.17 -7.71 6.46
C GLN A 270 16.72 -8.06 7.88
N LYS A 271 15.44 -7.84 8.19
CA LYS A 271 14.81 -8.51 9.33
C LYS A 271 14.81 -9.99 8.93
N GLN A 272 15.86 -10.69 9.37
CA GLN A 272 16.03 -12.14 9.19
C GLN A 272 14.86 -12.87 9.83
#